data_AF-A0A0S7WT28-F1
#
_entry.id   AF-A0A0S7WT28-F1
#
_cell.length_a   1.000
_cell.length_b   1.000
_cell.length_c   1.000
_cell.angle_alpha   90.00
_cell.angle_beta   90.00
_cell.angle_gamma   90.00
#
_symmetry.space_group_name_H-M   'P 1'
#
loop_
_entity.id
_entity.type
_entity.pdbx_description
1 polymer ?
#
loop_
_entity_poly.entity_id
_entity_poly.type
_entity_poly.pdbx_seq_one_letter_code
_entity_poly.pdbx_strand_id
1 'polypeptide(L)' 'MDQAERDELRVLLDYWVKHNREHGEEFREWAEKAESFGEIGVHDELMEACEEMGKANASLLKALEKLKGD' A
#
# COMPACT_ATOMS: atom_id res chain seq x y z
N MET A 1 -19.41 14.15 -8.11
CA MET A 1 -18.53 13.57 -9.12
C MET A 1 -19.34 13.30 -10.36
N ASP A 2 -18.87 13.75 -11.51
CA ASP A 2 -19.40 13.26 -12.77
C ASP A 2 -18.92 11.82 -13.05
N GLN A 3 -19.42 11.21 -14.12
CA GLN A 3 -19.09 9.82 -14.47
C GLN A 3 -17.59 9.66 -14.78
N ALA A 4 -16.95 10.67 -15.38
CA ALA A 4 -15.53 10.62 -15.72
C ALA A 4 -14.67 10.62 -14.46
N GLU A 5 -15.00 11.47 -13.48
CA GLU A 5 -14.31 11.50 -12.18
C GLU A 5 -14.47 10.16 -11.43
N ARG A 6 -15.63 9.50 -11.51
CA ARG A 6 -15.82 8.17 -10.88
C ARG A 6 -14.95 7.11 -11.52
N ASP A 7 -14.85 7.12 -12.85
CA ASP A 7 -14.03 6.16 -13.58
C ASP A 7 -12.53 6.43 -13.38
N GLU A 8 -12.12 7.69 -13.31
CA GLU A 8 -10.75 8.06 -12.93
C GLU A 8 -10.41 7.58 -11.51
N LEU A 9 -11.29 7.80 -10.53
CA LEU A 9 -11.08 7.33 -9.16
C LEU A 9 -10.95 5.80 -9.09
N ARG A 10 -11.71 5.05 -9.91
CA ARG A 10 -11.58 3.58 -9.98
C ARG A 10 -10.18 3.16 -10.43
N VAL A 11 -9.65 3.81 -11.47
CA VAL A 11 -8.31 3.55 -11.99
C VAL A 11 -7.25 3.90 -10.94
N LEU A 12 -7.40 5.04 -10.26
CA LEU A 12 -6.47 5.46 -9.21
C LEU A 12 -6.45 4.49 -8.02
N LEU A 13 -7.61 4.02 -7.56
CA LEU A 13 -7.69 3.06 -6.45
C LEU A 13 -6.97 1.75 -6.76
N ASP A 14 -7.14 1.22 -7.97
CA ASP A 14 -6.44 0.00 -8.41
C ASP A 14 -4.93 0.23 -8.53
N TYR A 15 -4.54 1.36 -9.13
CA TYR A 15 -3.14 1.78 -9.24
C TYR A 15 -2.45 1.92 -7.88
N TRP A 16 -3.07 2.61 -6.91
CA TRP A 16 -2.50 2.79 -5.58
C TRP A 16 -2.37 1.48 -4.81
N VAL A 17 -3.34 0.56 -4.93
CA VAL A 17 -3.22 -0.77 -4.30
C VAL A 17 -2.01 -1.52 -4.84
N LYS A 18 -1.80 -1.48 -6.16
CA LYS A 18 -0.63 -2.10 -6.78
C LYS A 18 0.66 -1.44 -6.30
N HIS A 19 0.74 -0.11 -6.34
CA HIS A 19 1.96 0.62 -6.00
C HIS A 19 2.34 0.49 -4.52
N ASN A 20 1.36 0.49 -3.62
CA ASN A 20 1.60 0.24 -2.20
C ASN A 20 2.11 -1.18 -1.92
N ARG A 21 1.74 -2.18 -2.74
CA ARG A 21 2.33 -3.54 -2.64
C ARG A 21 3.79 -3.53 -3.05
N GLU A 22 4.12 -2.85 -4.16
CA GLU A 22 5.50 -2.66 -4.62
C GLU A 22 6.34 -1.98 -3.53
N HIS A 23 5.84 -0.89 -2.93
CA HIS A 23 6.51 -0.24 -1.80
C HIS A 23 6.64 -1.14 -0.57
N GLY A 24 5.60 -1.90 -0.21
CA GLY A 24 5.68 -2.84 0.91
C GLY A 24 6.73 -3.93 0.70
N GLU A 25 6.90 -4.41 -0.53
CA GLU A 25 7.96 -5.36 -0.91
C GLU A 25 9.35 -4.70 -0.80
N GLU A 26 9.52 -3.49 -1.34
CA GLU A 26 10.76 -2.72 -1.21
C GLU A 26 11.14 -2.46 0.26
N PHE A 27 10.17 -2.09 1.11
CA PHE A 27 10.41 -1.86 2.53
C PHE A 27 10.88 -3.14 3.23
N ARG A 28 10.26 -4.29 2.92
CA ARG A 28 10.68 -5.58 3.47
C ARG A 28 12.10 -5.94 3.05
N GLU A 29 12.44 -5.79 1.77
CA GLU A 29 13.81 -6.06 1.28
C GLU A 29 14.86 -5.20 1.98
N TRP A 30 14.53 -3.94 2.27
CA TRP A 30 15.42 -3.05 3.01
C TRP A 30 15.45 -3.32 4.51
N ALA A 31 14.35 -3.78 5.10
CA ALA A 31 14.31 -4.22 6.49
C ALA A 31 15.27 -5.41 6.70
N GLU A 32 15.23 -6.40 5.81
CA GLU A 32 16.14 -7.56 5.84
C GLU A 32 17.61 -7.13 5.70
N LYS A 33 17.90 -6.16 4.83
CA LYS A 33 19.23 -5.57 4.72
C LYS A 33 19.61 -4.86 6.02
N ALA A 34 18.72 -4.07 6.61
CA ALA A 34 18.95 -3.35 7.86
C ALA A 34 19.32 -4.28 9.01
N GLU A 35 18.60 -5.39 9.15
CA GLU A 35 18.94 -6.44 10.11
C GLU A 35 20.35 -7.00 9.86
N SER A 36 20.71 -7.26 8.59
CA SER A 36 22.02 -7.84 8.22
C SER A 36 23.23 -6.97 8.60
N PHE A 37 23.06 -5.65 8.72
CA PHE A 37 24.11 -4.74 9.18
C PHE A 37 23.90 -4.22 10.60
N GLY A 38 23.01 -4.85 11.38
CA GLY A 38 22.85 -4.64 12.83
C GLY A 38 21.87 -3.54 13.24
N GLU A 39 21.14 -2.95 12.30
CA GLU A 39 20.21 -1.85 12.54
C GLU A 39 18.79 -2.36 12.82
N ILE A 40 18.62 -3.07 13.93
CA ILE A 40 17.35 -3.71 14.31
C ILE A 40 16.21 -2.70 14.44
N GLY A 41 16.46 -1.52 15.01
CA GLY A 41 15.44 -0.47 15.11
C GLY A 41 14.95 0.03 13.75
N VAL A 42 15.83 0.08 12.74
CA VAL A 42 15.45 0.46 11.37
C VAL A 42 14.66 -0.66 10.70
N HIS A 43 15.06 -1.92 10.93
CA HIS A 43 14.29 -3.08 10.48
C HIS A 43 12.83 -3.01 10.99
N ASP A 44 12.65 -2.77 12.29
CA ASP A 44 11.32 -2.77 12.91
C ASP A 44 10.41 -1.69 12.32
N GLU A 45 10.92 -0.47 12.15
CA GLU A 45 10.18 0.64 11.54
C GLU A 45 9.82 0.38 10.06
N LEU A 46 10.72 -0.25 9.29
CA LEU A 46 10.44 -0.62 7.90
C LEU A 46 9.39 -1.74 7.79
N MET A 47 9.42 -2.70 8.72
CA MET A 47 8.40 -3.74 8.80
C MET A 47 7.03 -3.18 9.21
N GLU A 48 7.00 -2.21 10.13
CA GLU A 48 5.77 -1.48 10.49
C GLU A 48 5.23 -0.70 9.28
N ALA A 49 6.09 0.00 8.53
CA ALA A 49 5.69 0.67 7.29
C ALA A 49 5.09 -0.29 6.25
N CYS A 50 5.64 -1.51 6.12
CA CYS A 50 5.07 -2.56 5.27
C CYS A 50 3.67 -2.98 5.73
N GLU A 51 3.44 -3.10 7.04
CA GLU A 51 2.12 -3.45 7.60
C GLU A 51 1.10 -2.33 7.32
N GLU A 52 1.49 -1.08 7.52
CA GLU A 52 0.64 0.08 7.26
C GLU A 52 0.27 0.20 5.78
N MET A 53 1.17 -0.13 4.84
CA MET A 53 0.81 -0.25 3.41
C MET A 53 -0.26 -1.31 3.18
N GLY A 54 -0.21 -2.44 3.90
CA GLY A 54 -1.24 -3.47 3.89
C GLY A 54 -2.60 -2.97 4.39
N LYS A 55 -2.62 -2.21 5.50
CA LYS A 55 -3.84 -1.60 6.06
C LYS A 55 -4.43 -0.54 5.12
N ALA A 56 -3.59 0.28 4.51
CA ALA A 56 -3.99 1.22 3.48
C ALA A 56 -4.65 0.49 2.31
N ASN A 57 -4.03 -0.58 1.79
CA ASN A 57 -4.59 -1.39 0.72
C ASN A 57 -5.95 -2.00 1.05
N ALA A 58 -6.14 -2.51 2.27
CA ALA A 58 -7.43 -3.01 2.71
C ALA A 58 -8.52 -1.92 2.68
N SER A 59 -8.17 -0.69 3.04
CA SER A 59 -9.09 0.46 2.99
C SER A 59 -9.40 0.89 1.55
N LEU A 60 -8.38 0.94 0.69
CA LEU A 60 -8.53 1.28 -0.74
C LEU A 60 -9.39 0.26 -1.49
N LEU A 61 -9.20 -1.04 -1.23
CA LEU A 61 -10.02 -2.10 -1.81
C LEU A 61 -11.49 -1.98 -1.39
N LYS A 62 -11.76 -1.70 -0.10
CA LYS A 62 -13.13 -1.42 0.38
C LYS A 62 -13.74 -0.19 -0.29
N ALA A 63 -12.95 0.86 -0.53
CA ALA A 63 -13.40 2.03 -1.26
C ALA A 63 -13.76 1.68 -2.71
N LEU A 64 -12.92 0.88 -3.38
CA LEU A 64 -13.16 0.40 -4.75
C LEU A 64 -14.42 -0.47 -4.84
N GLU A 65 -14.66 -1.34 -3.86
CA GLU A 65 -15.89 -2.15 -3.78
C GLU A 65 -17.14 -1.29 -3.63
N LYS A 66 -17.11 -0.29 -2.73
CA LYS A 66 -18.23 0.66 -2.56
C LYS A 66 -18.51 1.44 -3.84
N LEU A 67 -17.48 1.83 -4.58
CA LEU A 67 -17.60 2.52 -5.87
C LEU A 67 -18.11 1.60 -7.00
N LYS A 68 -18.09 0.28 -6.83
CA LYS A 68 -18.69 -0.71 -7.75
C LYS A 68 -20.13 -1.08 -7.39
N GLY A 69 -20.48 -0.98 -6.10
CA GLY A 69 -21.82 -1.25 -5.59
C GLY A 69 -22.85 -0.13 -5.78
N ASP A 70 -22.39 1.05 -6.21
CA ASP A 70 -23.19 2.19 -6.69
C ASP A 70 -23.15 2.29 -8.23
#